data_AF-A0A7C3S4A8-F1
#
_entry.id   AF-A0A7C3S4A8-F1
#
_cell.length_a   1.000
_cell.length_b   1.000
_cell.length_c   1.000
_cell.angle_alpha   90.00
_cell.angle_beta   90.00
_cell.angle_gamma   90.00
#
_symmetry.space_group_name_H-M   'P 1'
#
loop_
_entity.id
_entity.type
_entity.pdbx_description
1 polymer ?
#
loop_
_entity_poly.entity_id
_entity_poly.type
_entity_poly.pdbx_seq_one_letter_code
_entity_poly.pdbx_strand_id
1 'polypeptide(L)' 'MMLKKAVSSAIALFALSALLLAQPKNLEALKGKTVPDFRLRDLDGKVYRFSQFRGKVVLLNFWSPY' A
#
# COMPACT_ATOMS: atom_id res chain seq x y z
N MET A 1 -35.53 17.97 -21.12
CA MET A 1 -34.98 18.64 -19.92
C MET A 1 -34.66 17.69 -18.76
N MET A 2 -35.42 16.59 -18.57
CA MET A 2 -35.24 15.64 -17.45
C MET A 2 -34.06 14.66 -17.62
N LEU A 3 -33.74 14.24 -18.85
CA LEU A 3 -32.66 13.28 -19.13
C LEU A 3 -31.25 13.81 -18.81
N LYS A 4 -30.99 15.10 -19.08
CA LYS A 4 -29.70 15.75 -18.77
C LYS A 4 -29.45 15.86 -17.26
N LYS A 5 -30.53 16.05 -16.48
CA LYS A 5 -30.47 16.08 -15.00
C LYS A 5 -30.19 14.68 -14.43
N ALA A 6 -30.83 13.64 -14.97
CA ALA A 6 -30.61 12.26 -14.54
C ALA A 6 -29.17 11.77 -14.80
N VAL A 7 -28.60 12.10 -15.96
CA VAL A 7 -27.20 11.78 -16.30
C VAL A 7 -26.23 12.52 -15.37
N SER A 8 -26.47 13.81 -15.08
CA SER A 8 -25.65 14.58 -14.14
C SER A 8 -25.67 13.98 -12.74
N SER A 9 -26.83 13.53 -12.25
CA SER A 9 -26.94 12.88 -10.95
C SER A 9 -26.24 11.52 -10.91
N ALA A 10 -26.28 10.75 -12.00
CA ALA A 10 -25.56 9.47 -12.08
C ALA A 10 -24.04 9.67 -12.06
N ILE A 11 -23.53 10.68 -12.76
CA ILE A 11 -22.10 11.05 -12.74
C ILE A 11 -21.69 11.52 -11.34
N ALA A 12 -22.52 12.33 -10.68
CA ALA A 12 -22.25 12.79 -9.32
C ALA A 12 -22.21 11.62 -8.32
N LEU A 13 -23.12 10.65 -8.47
CA LEU A 13 -23.17 9.46 -7.60
C LEU A 13 -21.96 8.54 -7.83
N PHE A 14 -21.54 8.38 -9.09
CA PHE A 14 -20.34 7.62 -9.43
C PHE A 14 -19.06 8.30 -8.91
N ALA A 15 -18.95 9.62 -9.07
CA ALA A 15 -17.83 10.39 -8.54
C ALA A 15 -17.78 10.32 -6.99
N LEU A 16 -18.93 10.39 -6.33
CA LEU A 16 -19.02 10.24 -4.87
C LEU A 16 -18.62 8.84 -4.41
N SER A 17 -19.07 7.79 -5.11
CA SER A 17 -18.68 6.40 -4.82
C SER A 17 -17.17 6.18 -4.99
N ALA A 18 -16.59 6.69 -6.08
CA ALA A 18 -15.14 6.60 -6.32
C ALA A 18 -14.34 7.32 -5.23
N LEU A 19 -14.81 8.48 -4.76
CA LEU A 19 -14.17 9.22 -3.67
C LEU A 19 -14.25 8.48 -2.32
N LEU A 20 -15.37 7.81 -2.03
CA LEU A 20 -15.52 6.99 -0.84
C LEU A 20 -14.58 5.77 -0.85
N LEU A 21 -14.35 5.16 -2.01
CA LEU A 21 -13.44 4.00 -2.16
C LEU A 21 -11.96 4.40 -2.17
N ALA A 22 -11.63 5.63 -2.54
CA ALA A 22 -10.27 6.17 -2.60
C ALA A 22 -9.75 6.61 -1.21
N GLN A 23 -9.98 5.82 -0.16
CA GLN A 23 -9.42 6.13 1.16
C GLN A 23 -7.90 5.95 1.15
N PRO A 24 -7.14 6.88 1.74
CA PRO A 24 -5.71 6.68 1.95
C PRO A 24 -5.52 5.45 2.84
N LYS A 25 -4.61 4.56 2.45
CA LYS A 25 -4.27 3.38 3.26
C LYS A 25 -3.73 3.85 4.62
N ASN A 26 -4.43 3.51 5.69
CA ASN A 26 -3.99 3.81 7.04
C ASN A 26 -2.83 2.88 7.45
N LEU A 27 -1.60 3.41 7.42
CA LEU A 27 -0.40 2.65 7.75
C LEU A 27 -0.27 2.36 9.25
N GLU A 28 -0.98 3.09 10.11
CA GLU A 28 -1.00 2.83 11.56
C GLU A 28 -1.54 1.42 11.87
N ALA A 29 -2.46 0.92 11.04
CA ALA A 29 -3.02 -0.42 11.17
C ALA A 29 -1.99 -1.56 10.96
N LEU A 30 -0.77 -1.23 10.50
CA LEU A 30 0.32 -2.19 10.33
C LEU A 30 1.28 -2.23 11.54
N LYS A 31 1.26 -1.22 12.41
CA LYS A 31 2.12 -1.21 13.60
C LYS A 31 1.81 -2.38 14.53
N GLY A 32 2.85 -3.03 15.04
CA GLY A 32 2.74 -4.19 15.92
C GLY A 32 2.35 -5.51 15.20
N LYS A 33 1.96 -5.47 13.92
CA LYS A 33 1.73 -6.69 13.15
C LYS A 33 3.05 -7.37 12.83
N THR A 34 3.02 -8.70 12.74
CA THR A 34 4.18 -9.47 12.29
C THR A 34 4.48 -9.13 10.84
N VAL A 35 5.73 -8.75 10.58
CA VAL A 35 6.22 -8.49 9.23
C VAL A 35 6.24 -9.81 8.44
N PRO A 36 5.71 -9.85 7.19
CA PRO A 36 5.80 -11.02 6.33
C PRO A 36 7.25 -11.45 6.11
N ASP A 37 7.46 -12.76 5.94
CA ASP A 37 8.79 -13.29 5.69
C ASP A 37 9.21 -13.13 4.22
N PHE A 38 9.68 -11.93 3.90
CA PHE A 38 10.11 -11.59 2.54
C PHE A 38 11.53 -12.07 2.25
N ARG A 39 11.86 -12.10 0.95
CA ARG A 39 13.20 -12.41 0.44
C ARG A 39 13.77 -11.23 -0.31
N LEU A 40 15.03 -10.90 -0.04
CA LEU A 40 15.78 -9.88 -0.77
C LEU A 40 17.02 -10.50 -1.39
N ARG A 41 17.38 -10.02 -2.57
CA ARG A 41 18.64 -10.33 -3.23
C ARG A 41 19.62 -9.20 -2.93
N ASP A 42 20.83 -9.53 -2.48
CA ASP A 42 21.90 -8.54 -2.29
C ASP A 42 22.61 -8.22 -3.63
N LEU A 43 23.65 -7.39 -3.55
CA LEU A 43 24.42 -6.96 -4.71
C LEU A 43 25.21 -8.11 -5.38
N ASP A 44 25.54 -9.16 -4.63
CA ASP A 44 26.25 -10.34 -5.11
C ASP A 44 25.29 -11.43 -5.63
N GLY A 45 23.98 -11.16 -5.62
CA GLY A 45 22.96 -12.09 -6.08
C GLY A 45 22.50 -13.10 -5.02
N LYS A 46 23.05 -13.06 -3.82
CA LYS A 46 22.67 -13.95 -2.71
C LYS A 46 21.31 -13.54 -2.16
N VAL A 47 20.48 -14.55 -1.90
CA VAL A 47 19.12 -14.36 -1.39
C VAL A 47 19.11 -14.50 0.13
N TYR A 48 18.65 -13.46 0.81
CA TYR A 48 18.36 -13.45 2.24
C TYR A 48 16.86 -13.55 2.48
N ARG A 49 16.50 -14.24 3.57
CA ARG A 49 15.12 -14.35 4.06
C ARG A 49 15.02 -13.58 5.36
N PHE A 50 13.99 -12.76 5.54
CA PHE A 50 13.88 -11.90 6.71
C PHE A 50 13.90 -12.68 8.04
N SER A 51 13.31 -13.89 8.06
CA SER A 51 13.33 -14.78 9.23
C SER A 51 14.73 -15.16 9.73
N GLN A 52 15.77 -15.03 8.90
CA GLN A 52 17.16 -15.30 9.30
C GLN A 52 17.67 -14.29 10.35
N PHE A 53 17.01 -13.14 10.49
CA PHE A 53 17.40 -12.08 11.42
C PHE A 53 16.57 -12.07 12.72
N ARG A 54 15.77 -13.12 12.99
CA ARG A 54 15.01 -13.22 14.25
C ARG A 54 15.94 -13.08 15.47
N GLY A 55 15.44 -12.37 16.49
CA GLY A 55 16.21 -12.07 17.71
C GLY A 55 17.16 -10.88 17.57
N LYS A 56 17.24 -10.24 16.40
CA LYS A 56 18.01 -9.00 16.19
C LYS A 56 17.09 -7.81 16.00
N VAL A 57 17.53 -6.63 16.45
CA VAL A 57 16.93 -5.37 16.03
C VAL A 57 17.41 -5.08 14.61
N VAL A 58 16.47 -4.89 13.69
CA VAL A 58 16.76 -4.68 12.26
C VAL A 58 16.16 -3.35 11.84
N LEU A 59 16.98 -2.50 11.21
CA LEU A 59 16.54 -1.29 10.53
C LEU A 59 16.50 -1.54 9.02
N LEU A 60 15.34 -1.35 8.41
CA LEU A 60 15.18 -1.45 6.96
C LEU A 60 15.18 -0.04 6.37
N ASN A 61 16.22 0.28 5.59
CA ASN A 61 16.36 1.56 4.92
C ASN A 61 15.98 1.42 3.44
N PHE A 62 15.01 2.20 2.98
CA PHE A 62 14.64 2.28 1.57
C PHE A 62 15.32 3.49 0.96
N TRP A 63 16.16 3.26 -0.04
CA TRP A 63 16.84 4.34 -0.76
C TRP A 63 16.76 4.11 -2.26
N SER A 64 16.70 5.21 -3.00
CA SER A 64 16.88 5.26 -4.45
C SER A 64 17.75 6.49 -4.71
N PRO A 65 18.94 6.34 -5.30
CA PRO A 65 19.78 7.50 -5.63
C PRO A 65 19.21 8.38 -6.76
N TYR A 66 18.10 7.96 -7.38
CA TYR A 66 17.41 8.65 -8.48
C TYR A 66 15.90 8.69 -8.25
#